data_AF-A0A1Y0M671-F1
#
_entry.id   AF-A0A1Y0M671-F1
#
_cell.length_a   1.000
_cell.length_b   1.000
_cell.length_c   1.000
_cell.angle_alpha   90.00
_cell.angle_beta   90.00
_cell.angle_gamma   90.00
#
_symmetry.space_group_name_H-M   'P 1'
#
loop_
_entity.id
_entity.type
_entity.pdbx_description
1 polymer ?
#
loop_
_entity_poly.entity_id
_entity_poly.type
_entity_poly.pdbx_seq_one_letter_code
_entity_poly.pdbx_strand_id
1 'polypeptide(L)'
;MYMNLLNKIYQIFLSEFAKRRIEKTILYVALFGFFVHLILIYLSKFSIINILPESELFNDPVSAIYTPFSFILIYEVYLLIYYLPKSFTTYITKQYEIITLIIIRKLFKDLSTIELSSDWFEIKGDLQFTYDILASIILFYLIFQFQKQGMLKSQQQNPNKPKIVRFINRKKIIAVVLVPIFFIMALITLFNWTSGVSFASNVYPSFEIINNLFFDEFFTVLILVDVVLLLISFFYTDKFHKIIRNSGFVVSTILIRMSFGVNGIISTILIVSAVLFGLAIIIIHNKYEKNILSNNVYEK
;
A
#
# COMPACT_ATOMS: atom_id res chain seq x y z
N MET A 1 -2.36 -18.45 28.52
CA MET A 1 -1.44 -17.31 28.67
C MET A 1 -1.03 -16.69 27.33
N TYR A 2 -0.47 -17.45 26.37
CA TYR A 2 -0.06 -16.95 25.03
C TYR A 2 -1.17 -16.27 24.22
N MET A 3 -2.37 -16.87 24.18
CA MET A 3 -3.55 -16.27 23.51
C MET A 3 -3.98 -14.93 24.12
N ASN A 4 -3.77 -14.71 25.42
CA ASN A 4 -4.10 -13.43 26.07
C ASN A 4 -3.09 -12.34 25.70
N LEU A 5 -1.80 -12.68 25.59
CA LEU A 5 -0.78 -11.73 25.16
C LEU A 5 -0.99 -11.32 23.69
N LEU A 6 -1.23 -12.29 22.80
CA LEU A 6 -1.53 -12.03 21.39
C LEU A 6 -2.79 -11.17 21.22
N ASN A 7 -3.85 -11.46 21.97
CA ASN A 7 -5.08 -10.64 21.93
C ASN A 7 -4.83 -9.23 22.47
N LYS A 8 -4.00 -9.06 23.49
CA LYS A 8 -3.65 -7.75 24.05
C LYS A 8 -2.83 -6.92 23.05
N ILE A 9 -1.81 -7.52 22.41
CA ILE A 9 -1.00 -6.86 21.36
C ILE A 9 -1.90 -6.51 20.16
N TYR A 10 -2.76 -7.43 19.72
CA TYR A 10 -3.74 -7.16 18.66
C TYR A 10 -4.66 -5.98 19.02
N GLN A 11 -5.15 -5.90 20.27
CA GLN A 11 -5.99 -4.78 20.70
C GLN A 11 -5.22 -3.46 20.74
N ILE A 12 -3.95 -3.47 21.12
CA ILE A 12 -3.11 -2.28 21.20
C ILE A 12 -2.76 -1.74 19.82
N PHE A 13 -2.38 -2.62 18.87
CA PHE A 13 -1.84 -2.18 17.57
C PHE A 13 -2.82 -2.34 16.40
N LEU A 14 -3.79 -3.25 16.47
CA LEU A 14 -4.63 -3.65 15.32
C LEU A 14 -6.14 -3.57 15.62
N SER A 15 -6.53 -2.81 16.65
CA SER A 15 -7.93 -2.48 16.91
C SER A 15 -8.40 -1.29 16.07
N GLU A 16 -9.71 -1.13 15.91
CA GLU A 16 -10.26 0.07 15.25
C GLU A 16 -9.91 1.35 16.00
N PHE A 17 -9.88 1.29 17.34
CA PHE A 17 -9.46 2.43 18.16
C PHE A 17 -8.00 2.80 17.90
N ALA A 18 -7.10 1.80 17.89
CA ALA A 18 -5.69 2.00 17.58
C ALA A 18 -5.50 2.58 16.18
N LYS A 19 -6.17 2.02 15.16
CA LYS A 19 -6.16 2.54 13.80
C LYS A 19 -6.53 4.03 13.75
N ARG A 20 -7.67 4.42 14.34
CA ARG A 20 -8.12 5.84 14.35
C ARG A 20 -7.15 6.76 15.07
N ARG A 21 -6.52 6.28 16.15
CA ARG A 21 -5.52 7.04 16.91
C ARG A 21 -4.26 7.26 16.08
N ILE A 22 -3.70 6.19 15.50
CA ILE A 22 -2.52 6.24 14.64
C ILE A 22 -2.77 7.15 13.43
N GLU A 23 -3.93 7.02 12.77
CA GLU A 23 -4.35 7.89 11.67
C GLU A 23 -4.31 9.36 12.05
N LYS A 24 -4.99 9.74 13.15
CA LYS A 24 -4.98 11.12 13.64
C LYS A 24 -3.58 11.62 13.97
N THR A 25 -2.78 10.81 14.67
CA THR A 25 -1.40 11.18 15.04
C THR A 25 -0.56 11.44 13.79
N ILE A 26 -0.62 10.54 12.80
CA ILE A 26 0.14 10.70 11.56
C ILE A 26 -0.33 11.93 10.78
N LEU A 27 -1.64 12.19 10.70
CA LEU A 27 -2.16 13.41 10.04
C LEU A 27 -1.69 14.69 10.72
N TYR A 28 -1.66 14.75 12.05
CA TYR A 28 -1.12 15.91 12.77
C TYR A 28 0.38 16.08 12.53
N VAL A 29 1.16 14.99 12.58
CA VAL A 29 2.60 15.02 12.29
C VAL A 29 2.87 15.45 10.85
N ALA A 30 2.09 14.94 9.89
CA ALA A 30 2.17 15.31 8.48
C ALA A 30 1.90 16.80 8.27
N LEU A 31 0.83 17.32 8.86
CA LEU A 31 0.46 18.73 8.75
C LEU A 31 1.50 19.65 9.41
N PHE A 32 1.97 19.28 10.61
CA PHE A 32 3.01 20.03 11.30
C PHE A 32 4.33 20.02 10.50
N GLY A 33 4.74 18.84 10.02
CA GLY A 33 5.94 18.66 9.20
C GLY A 33 5.88 19.45 7.90
N PHE A 34 4.72 19.56 7.26
CA PHE A 34 4.52 20.39 6.08
C PHE A 34 4.84 21.87 6.34
N PHE A 35 4.28 22.44 7.42
CA PHE A 35 4.55 23.85 7.77
C PHE A 35 6.01 24.08 8.16
N VAL A 36 6.62 23.16 8.92
CA VAL A 36 8.05 23.25 9.25
C VAL A 36 8.89 23.21 7.98
N HIS A 37 8.59 22.31 7.04
CA HIS A 37 9.33 22.22 5.78
C HIS A 37 9.17 23.50 4.94
N LEU A 38 7.96 24.06 4.82
CA LEU A 38 7.75 25.34 4.15
C LEU A 38 8.57 26.47 4.78
N ILE A 39 8.58 26.58 6.11
CA ILE A 39 9.38 27.59 6.82
C ILE A 39 10.86 27.43 6.47
N LEU A 40 11.38 26.20 6.46
CA LEU A 40 12.77 25.92 6.08
C LEU A 40 13.08 26.33 4.63
N ILE A 41 12.16 26.05 3.69
CA ILE A 41 12.30 26.49 2.28
C ILE A 41 12.38 28.02 2.20
N TYR A 42 11.49 28.74 2.88
CA TYR A 42 11.53 30.21 2.89
C TYR A 42 12.81 30.75 3.54
N LEU A 43 13.24 30.20 4.67
CA LEU A 43 14.48 30.61 5.35
C LEU A 43 15.72 30.37 4.49
N SER A 44 15.76 29.27 3.74
CA SER A 44 16.81 28.97 2.76
C SER A 44 16.79 29.98 1.61
N LYS A 45 15.61 30.27 1.05
CA LYS A 45 15.45 31.24 -0.06
C LYS A 45 15.90 32.65 0.32
N PHE A 46 15.73 33.07 1.57
CA PHE A 46 16.21 34.36 2.07
C PHE A 46 17.69 34.34 2.52
N SER A 47 18.43 33.25 2.28
CA SER A 47 19.83 33.06 2.70
C SER A 47 20.07 33.24 4.21
N ILE A 48 19.02 33.07 5.03
CA ILE A 48 19.10 33.16 6.49
C ILE A 48 19.79 31.91 7.06
N ILE A 49 19.64 30.78 6.37
CA ILE A 49 20.30 29.52 6.70
C ILE A 49 20.93 28.97 5.41
N ASN A 50 22.25 28.73 5.41
CA ASN A 50 22.94 27.99 4.34
C ASN A 50 22.65 26.49 4.48
N ILE A 51 21.39 26.09 4.25
CA ILE A 51 21.05 24.69 4.01
C ILE A 51 21.43 24.42 2.56
N LEU A 52 22.24 23.39 2.32
CA LEU A 52 22.84 23.00 1.05
C LEU A 52 21.95 23.38 -0.17
N PRO A 53 22.38 24.33 -1.02
CA PRO A 53 21.58 24.82 -2.15
C PRO A 53 21.38 23.80 -3.28
N GLU A 54 21.98 22.62 -3.19
CA GLU A 54 21.94 21.59 -4.24
C GLU A 54 20.82 20.56 -4.08
N SER A 55 20.07 20.53 -2.97
CA SER A 55 18.99 19.55 -2.84
C SER A 55 17.68 20.08 -3.41
N GLU A 56 17.13 19.41 -4.41
CA GLU A 56 15.84 19.68 -5.07
C GLU A 56 14.67 19.90 -4.08
N LEU A 57 14.78 19.33 -2.88
CA LEU A 57 13.80 19.46 -1.80
C LEU A 57 13.61 20.90 -1.29
N PHE A 58 14.58 21.81 -1.42
CA PHE A 58 14.44 23.19 -0.95
C PHE A 58 14.23 24.23 -2.06
N ASN A 59 14.14 23.80 -3.32
CA ASN A 59 14.10 24.71 -4.47
C ASN A 59 12.70 25.28 -4.76
N ASP A 60 11.64 24.50 -4.55
CA ASP A 60 10.28 24.90 -4.90
C ASP A 60 9.30 24.67 -3.73
N PRO A 61 8.42 25.62 -3.36
CA PRO A 61 7.44 25.43 -2.28
C PRO A 61 6.49 24.23 -2.47
N VAL A 62 6.25 23.80 -3.72
CA VAL A 62 5.48 22.58 -4.03
C VAL A 62 6.19 21.33 -3.50
N SER A 63 7.53 21.34 -3.38
CA SER A 63 8.29 20.24 -2.78
C SER A 63 7.93 20.01 -1.30
N ALA A 64 7.43 21.01 -0.58
CA ALA A 64 7.05 20.83 0.82
C ALA A 64 5.97 19.74 1.00
N ILE A 65 5.18 19.49 -0.04
CA ILE A 65 4.14 18.45 -0.11
C ILE A 65 4.74 17.03 0.05
N TYR A 66 6.02 16.81 -0.25
CA TYR A 66 6.66 15.50 -0.04
C TYR A 66 6.68 15.05 1.42
N THR A 67 6.80 15.99 2.37
CA THR A 67 6.84 15.66 3.80
C THR A 67 5.54 15.04 4.31
N PRO A 68 4.36 15.67 4.17
CA PRO A 68 3.11 15.06 4.61
C PRO A 68 2.85 13.73 3.88
N PHE A 69 3.20 13.64 2.60
CA PHE A 69 3.09 12.43 1.82
C PHE A 69 3.96 11.27 2.32
N SER A 70 5.17 11.55 2.77
CA SER A 70 6.05 10.55 3.36
C SER A 70 5.50 10.00 4.67
N PHE A 71 4.93 10.87 5.52
CA PHE A 71 4.25 10.42 6.73
C PHE A 71 2.99 9.61 6.45
N ILE A 72 2.18 10.02 5.47
CA ILE A 72 0.97 9.27 5.07
C ILE A 72 1.35 7.90 4.50
N LEU A 73 2.48 7.77 3.80
CA LEU A 73 2.97 6.49 3.29
C LEU A 73 3.24 5.46 4.40
N ILE A 74 3.76 5.90 5.54
CA ILE A 74 3.94 5.05 6.73
C ILE A 74 2.59 4.54 7.24
N TYR A 75 1.56 5.40 7.23
CA TYR A 75 0.20 4.99 7.60
C TYR A 75 -0.38 3.97 6.62
N GLU A 76 -0.19 4.17 5.32
CA GLU A 76 -0.60 3.23 4.27
C GLU A 76 0.06 1.86 4.46
N VAL A 77 1.35 1.82 4.78
CA VAL A 77 2.07 0.60 5.16
C VAL A 77 1.45 -0.07 6.39
N TYR A 78 1.15 0.69 7.44
CA TYR A 78 0.45 0.17 8.60
C TYR A 78 -0.93 -0.42 8.23
N LEU A 79 -1.68 0.22 7.33
CA LEU A 79 -2.98 -0.28 6.89
C LEU A 79 -2.88 -1.62 6.17
N LEU A 80 -1.81 -1.87 5.40
CA LEU A 80 -1.57 -3.17 4.78
C LEU A 80 -1.50 -4.30 5.83
N ILE A 81 -0.83 -4.06 6.96
CA ILE A 81 -0.75 -5.02 8.06
C ILE A 81 -2.11 -5.14 8.76
N TYR A 82 -2.78 -4.02 9.00
CA TYR A 82 -4.10 -3.98 9.66
C TYR A 82 -5.18 -4.78 8.91
N TYR A 83 -5.17 -4.74 7.57
CA TYR A 83 -6.17 -5.43 6.75
C TYR A 83 -5.82 -6.89 6.44
N LEU A 84 -4.58 -7.31 6.63
CA LEU A 84 -4.11 -8.69 6.46
C LEU A 84 -4.99 -9.76 7.16
N PRO A 85 -5.40 -9.60 8.44
CA PRO A 85 -6.24 -10.58 9.12
C PRO A 85 -7.71 -10.58 8.66
N LYS A 86 -8.12 -9.68 7.77
CA LYS A 86 -9.48 -9.62 7.23
C LYS A 86 -9.65 -10.64 6.09
N SER A 87 -10.83 -10.61 5.45
CA SER A 87 -11.09 -11.47 4.28
C SER A 87 -10.13 -11.13 3.14
N PHE A 88 -9.80 -12.11 2.29
CA PHE A 88 -8.92 -11.87 1.13
C PHE A 88 -9.47 -10.76 0.23
N THR A 89 -10.79 -10.73 -0.02
CA THR A 89 -11.43 -9.66 -0.80
C THR A 89 -11.29 -8.29 -0.13
N THR A 90 -11.55 -8.19 1.18
CA THR A 90 -11.37 -6.92 1.90
C THR A 90 -9.92 -6.45 1.88
N TYR A 91 -8.98 -7.39 2.05
CA TYR A 91 -7.56 -7.10 2.05
C TYR A 91 -7.10 -6.56 0.70
N ILE A 92 -7.37 -7.28 -0.40
CA ILE A 92 -6.98 -6.87 -1.75
C ILE A 92 -7.65 -5.55 -2.16
N THR A 93 -8.93 -5.33 -1.84
CA THR A 93 -9.61 -4.05 -2.09
C THR A 93 -8.85 -2.91 -1.43
N LYS A 94 -8.45 -3.08 -0.17
CA LYS A 94 -7.72 -2.04 0.56
C LYS A 94 -6.30 -1.85 0.04
N GLN A 95 -5.65 -2.91 -0.45
CA GLN A 95 -4.37 -2.74 -1.15
C GLN A 95 -4.56 -1.87 -2.39
N TYR A 96 -5.53 -2.16 -3.25
CA TYR A 96 -5.78 -1.38 -4.46
C TYR A 96 -6.04 0.11 -4.15
N GLU A 97 -6.88 0.40 -3.16
CA GLU A 97 -7.11 1.78 -2.71
C GLU A 97 -5.82 2.47 -2.28
N ILE A 98 -5.00 1.80 -1.46
CA ILE A 98 -3.73 2.33 -0.96
C ILE A 98 -2.77 2.60 -2.13
N ILE A 99 -2.64 1.68 -3.09
CA ILE A 99 -1.71 1.82 -4.22
C ILE A 99 -2.12 2.95 -5.15
N THR A 100 -3.42 3.11 -5.41
CA THR A 100 -3.91 4.25 -6.20
C THR A 100 -3.60 5.58 -5.52
N LEU A 101 -3.72 5.66 -4.19
CA LEU A 101 -3.29 6.86 -3.44
C LEU A 101 -1.78 7.10 -3.56
N ILE A 102 -0.96 6.05 -3.55
CA ILE A 102 0.49 6.16 -3.75
C ILE A 102 0.82 6.67 -5.17
N ILE A 103 0.14 6.20 -6.21
CA ILE A 103 0.35 6.69 -7.59
C ILE A 103 -0.06 8.16 -7.71
N ILE A 104 -1.24 8.53 -7.20
CA ILE A 104 -1.71 9.92 -7.24
C ILE A 104 -0.71 10.85 -6.54
N ARG A 105 -0.08 10.37 -5.45
CA ARG A 105 1.01 11.09 -4.79
C ARG A 105 2.24 11.29 -5.69
N LYS A 106 2.62 10.28 -6.47
CA LYS A 106 3.72 10.42 -7.45
C LYS A 106 3.41 11.48 -8.51
N LEU A 107 2.14 11.70 -8.86
CA LEU A 107 1.79 12.81 -9.77
C LEU A 107 2.15 14.18 -9.19
N PHE A 108 1.96 14.40 -7.89
CA PHE A 108 2.39 15.65 -7.25
C PHE A 108 3.91 15.79 -7.18
N LYS A 109 4.64 14.66 -7.14
CA LYS A 109 6.09 14.65 -7.28
C LYS A 109 6.48 15.24 -8.62
N ASP A 110 6.00 14.58 -9.66
CA ASP A 110 6.35 14.87 -11.03
C ASP A 110 5.92 16.31 -11.39
N LEU A 111 4.78 16.80 -10.87
CA LEU A 111 4.34 18.19 -10.99
C LEU A 111 5.37 19.24 -10.56
N SER A 112 6.15 18.98 -9.51
CA SER A 112 7.17 19.94 -9.03
C SER A 112 8.40 20.03 -9.94
N THR A 113 8.54 19.10 -10.88
CA THR A 113 9.68 18.97 -11.79
C THR A 113 9.31 19.17 -13.27
N ILE A 114 8.04 19.43 -13.59
CA ILE A 114 7.59 19.62 -14.98
C ILE A 114 8.12 20.93 -15.54
N GLU A 115 8.67 20.87 -16.74
CA GLU A 115 9.02 22.03 -17.54
C GLU A 115 7.83 22.37 -18.45
N LEU A 116 7.20 23.54 -18.24
CA LEU A 116 6.10 24.00 -19.10
C LEU A 116 6.66 24.50 -20.44
N SER A 117 7.09 23.58 -21.30
CA SER A 117 7.63 23.87 -22.63
C SER A 117 6.67 23.47 -23.77
N SER A 118 6.91 24.01 -24.97
CA SER A 118 6.15 23.65 -26.19
C SER A 118 6.41 22.23 -26.67
N ASP A 119 7.50 21.60 -26.23
CA ASP A 119 7.98 20.28 -26.69
C ASP A 119 7.55 19.16 -25.72
N TRP A 120 6.38 19.32 -25.11
CA TRP A 120 5.77 18.43 -24.11
C TRP A 120 5.84 16.93 -24.44
N PHE A 121 5.73 16.57 -25.73
CA PHE A 121 5.76 15.17 -26.19
C PHE A 121 7.16 14.63 -26.48
N GLU A 122 8.18 15.49 -26.54
CA GLU A 122 9.58 15.09 -26.72
C GLU A 122 10.28 14.91 -25.36
N ILE A 123 9.81 15.62 -24.33
CA ILE A 123 10.32 15.50 -22.96
C ILE A 123 9.77 14.22 -22.33
N LYS A 124 10.67 13.24 -22.12
CA LYS A 124 10.32 11.92 -21.56
C LYS A 124 9.64 12.00 -20.19
N GLY A 125 9.99 12.99 -19.38
CA GLY A 125 9.39 13.24 -18.05
C GLY A 125 7.92 13.65 -18.15
N ASP A 126 7.61 14.63 -19.00
CA ASP A 126 6.26 15.16 -19.20
C ASP A 126 5.32 14.12 -19.84
N LEU A 127 5.88 13.29 -20.74
CA LEU A 127 5.15 12.17 -21.32
C LEU A 127 4.79 11.10 -20.26
N GLN A 128 5.74 10.77 -19.37
CA GLN A 128 5.50 9.84 -18.25
C GLN A 128 4.40 10.38 -17.31
N PHE A 129 4.44 11.68 -17.00
CA PHE A 129 3.41 12.35 -16.20
C PHE A 129 2.02 12.20 -16.83
N THR A 130 1.91 12.39 -18.14
CA THR A 130 0.66 12.20 -18.89
C THR A 130 0.13 10.76 -18.78
N TYR A 131 1.01 9.77 -18.90
CA TYR A 131 0.64 8.36 -18.74
C TYR A 131 0.19 8.03 -17.32
N ASP A 132 0.88 8.57 -16.31
CA ASP A 132 0.54 8.32 -14.90
C ASP A 132 -0.82 8.96 -14.53
N ILE A 133 -1.18 10.11 -15.11
CA ILE A 133 -2.53 10.71 -14.97
C ILE A 133 -3.60 9.78 -15.57
N LEU A 134 -3.43 9.37 -16.83
CA LEU A 134 -4.40 8.53 -17.52
C LEU A 134 -4.59 7.19 -16.79
N ALA A 135 -3.48 6.58 -16.36
CA ALA A 135 -3.51 5.35 -15.59
C ALA A 135 -4.24 5.52 -14.25
N SER A 136 -4.07 6.66 -13.57
CA SER A 136 -4.77 6.94 -12.31
C SER A 136 -6.29 6.96 -12.47
N ILE A 137 -6.80 7.55 -13.57
CA ILE A 137 -8.24 7.55 -13.88
C ILE A 137 -8.74 6.12 -14.17
N ILE A 138 -7.98 5.37 -14.99
CA ILE A 138 -8.31 3.97 -15.32
C ILE A 138 -8.34 3.11 -14.05
N LEU A 139 -7.33 3.23 -13.18
CA LEU A 139 -7.25 2.51 -11.92
C LEU A 139 -8.43 2.84 -11.01
N PHE A 140 -8.80 4.11 -10.89
CA PHE A 140 -9.95 4.52 -10.09
C PHE A 140 -11.23 3.83 -10.56
N TYR A 141 -11.46 3.76 -11.87
CA TYR A 141 -12.58 3.04 -12.45
C TYR A 141 -12.52 1.51 -12.22
N LEU A 142 -11.36 0.88 -12.43
CA LEU A 142 -11.19 -0.56 -12.22
C LEU A 142 -11.43 -0.95 -10.76
N ILE A 143 -10.97 -0.13 -9.81
CA ILE A 143 -11.18 -0.34 -8.38
C ILE A 143 -12.66 -0.21 -8.03
N PHE A 144 -13.34 0.80 -8.56
CA PHE A 144 -14.79 0.95 -8.40
C PHE A 144 -15.53 -0.32 -8.87
N GLN A 145 -15.19 -0.85 -10.05
CA GLN A 145 -15.77 -2.10 -10.53
C GLN A 145 -15.43 -3.29 -9.63
N PHE A 146 -14.19 -3.37 -9.14
CA PHE A 146 -13.76 -4.42 -8.22
C PHE A 146 -14.55 -4.40 -6.92
N GLN A 147 -14.72 -3.22 -6.32
CA GLN A 147 -15.50 -3.02 -5.10
C GLN A 147 -16.95 -3.46 -5.30
N LYS A 148 -17.59 -3.04 -6.41
CA LYS A 148 -18.94 -3.45 -6.77
C LYS A 148 -19.07 -4.98 -6.81
N GLN A 149 -18.12 -5.68 -7.42
CA GLN A 149 -18.12 -7.14 -7.50
C GLN A 149 -17.82 -7.81 -6.15
N GLY A 150 -16.99 -7.20 -5.30
CA GLY A 150 -16.68 -7.70 -3.96
C GLY A 150 -17.85 -7.63 -2.98
N MET A 151 -18.73 -6.63 -3.12
CA MET A 151 -19.88 -6.42 -2.23
C MET A 151 -21.00 -7.46 -2.43
N LEU A 152 -21.12 -8.06 -3.62
CA LEU A 152 -22.19 -9.02 -3.96
C LEU A 152 -22.25 -10.24 -3.03
N LYS A 153 -21.18 -10.56 -2.31
CA LYS A 153 -21.08 -11.78 -1.50
C LYS A 153 -21.25 -11.58 0.01
N SER A 154 -21.35 -10.34 0.49
CA SER A 154 -21.48 -10.09 1.95
C SER A 154 -22.82 -10.57 2.53
N GLN A 155 -23.80 -10.92 1.70
CA GLN A 155 -25.16 -11.28 2.15
C GLN A 155 -25.40 -12.78 2.38
N GLN A 156 -24.53 -13.69 1.95
CA GLN A 156 -24.76 -15.13 2.14
C GLN A 156 -24.04 -15.67 3.38
N GLN A 157 -24.82 -15.89 4.44
CA GLN A 157 -24.38 -16.49 5.70
C GLN A 157 -23.82 -17.91 5.46
N ASN A 158 -22.57 -18.16 5.84
CA ASN A 158 -21.98 -19.51 5.80
C ASN A 158 -22.29 -20.29 7.09
N PRO A 159 -22.75 -21.56 7.01
CA PRO A 159 -23.08 -22.39 8.17
C PRO A 159 -21.86 -22.90 8.98
N ASN A 160 -20.63 -22.76 8.46
CA ASN A 160 -19.41 -23.30 9.09
C ASN A 160 -18.63 -22.29 9.96
N LYS A 161 -19.29 -21.73 10.97
CA LYS A 161 -18.71 -20.76 11.91
C LYS A 161 -17.38 -21.19 12.59
N PRO A 162 -17.18 -22.44 13.07
CA PRO A 162 -15.98 -22.79 13.85
C PRO A 162 -14.69 -22.90 13.02
N LYS A 163 -14.76 -23.39 11.76
CA LYS A 163 -13.59 -23.45 10.86
C LYS A 163 -13.14 -22.05 10.41
N ILE A 164 -14.09 -21.15 10.16
CA ILE A 164 -13.85 -19.75 9.80
C ILE A 164 -13.15 -19.00 10.94
N VAL A 165 -13.61 -19.19 12.19
CA VAL A 165 -12.99 -18.56 13.37
C VAL A 165 -11.53 -19.00 13.56
N ARG A 166 -11.22 -20.29 13.35
CA ARG A 166 -9.83 -20.79 13.42
C ARG A 166 -8.94 -20.17 12.35
N PHE A 167 -9.44 -20.01 11.12
CA PHE A 167 -8.70 -19.35 10.03
C PHE A 167 -8.40 -17.87 10.34
N ILE A 168 -9.41 -17.13 10.83
CA ILE A 168 -9.24 -15.72 11.24
C ILE A 168 -8.19 -15.63 12.35
N ASN A 169 -8.22 -16.52 13.34
CA ASN A 169 -7.24 -16.51 14.43
C ASN A 169 -5.82 -16.78 13.94
N ARG A 170 -5.60 -17.68 12.96
CA ARG A 170 -4.28 -17.88 12.35
C ARG A 170 -3.77 -16.62 11.66
N LYS A 171 -4.63 -15.92 10.89
CA LYS A 171 -4.22 -14.67 10.26
C LYS A 171 -3.90 -13.57 11.27
N LYS A 172 -4.62 -13.51 12.39
CA LYS A 172 -4.33 -12.57 13.48
C LYS A 172 -2.94 -12.80 14.08
N ILE A 173 -2.53 -14.06 14.26
CA ILE A 173 -1.18 -14.38 14.75
C ILE A 173 -0.13 -13.83 13.79
N ILE A 174 -0.30 -14.07 12.48
CA ILE A 174 0.61 -13.55 11.45
C ILE A 174 0.68 -12.02 11.51
N ALA A 175 -0.46 -11.34 11.55
CA ALA A 175 -0.51 -9.88 11.64
C ALA A 175 0.18 -9.33 12.91
N VAL A 176 0.00 -10.00 14.06
CA VAL A 176 0.61 -9.59 15.32
C VAL A 176 2.13 -9.79 15.32
N VAL A 177 2.64 -10.85 14.69
CA VAL A 177 4.08 -11.09 14.55
C VAL A 177 4.72 -10.11 13.57
N LEU A 178 3.98 -9.70 12.54
CA LEU A 178 4.47 -8.73 11.56
C LEU A 178 4.70 -7.34 12.15
N VAL A 179 3.81 -6.86 13.02
CA VAL A 179 3.93 -5.52 13.63
C VAL A 179 5.33 -5.26 14.25
N PRO A 180 5.87 -6.10 15.16
CA PRO A 180 7.20 -5.88 15.72
C PRO A 180 8.32 -6.06 14.71
N ILE A 181 8.21 -6.99 13.74
CA ILE A 181 9.20 -7.15 12.66
C ILE A 181 9.31 -5.84 11.88
N PHE A 182 8.17 -5.27 11.49
CA PHE A 182 8.12 -4.01 10.77
C PHE A 182 8.60 -2.82 11.60
N PHE A 183 8.28 -2.80 12.90
CA PHE A 183 8.78 -1.76 13.79
C PHE A 183 10.30 -1.82 13.93
N ILE A 184 10.88 -3.03 14.03
CA ILE A 184 12.33 -3.23 14.06
C ILE A 184 12.98 -2.80 12.74
N MET A 185 12.43 -3.20 11.59
CA MET A 185 12.97 -2.77 10.28
C MET A 185 12.91 -1.25 10.10
N ALA A 186 11.81 -0.62 10.51
CA ALA A 186 11.67 0.84 10.49
C ALA A 186 12.72 1.51 11.41
N LEU A 187 12.93 0.97 12.62
CA LEU A 187 13.95 1.48 13.55
C LEU A 187 15.37 1.30 13.02
N ILE A 188 15.71 0.14 12.44
CA ILE A 188 17.03 -0.11 11.84
C ILE A 188 17.26 0.87 10.69
N THR A 189 16.27 1.05 9.81
CA THR A 189 16.39 1.96 8.67
C THR A 189 16.54 3.40 9.12
N LEU A 190 15.77 3.82 10.13
CA LEU A 190 15.87 5.16 10.72
C LEU A 190 17.19 5.36 11.46
N PHE A 191 17.67 4.36 12.19
CA PHE A 191 18.96 4.41 12.88
C PHE A 191 20.10 4.52 11.87
N ASN A 192 20.12 3.66 10.84
CA ASN A 192 21.09 3.69 9.75
C ASN A 192 21.10 5.05 9.03
N TRP A 193 19.92 5.66 8.83
CA TRP A 193 19.84 7.03 8.32
C TRP A 193 20.50 8.04 9.26
N THR A 194 20.11 8.07 10.54
CA THR A 194 20.66 9.02 11.51
C THR A 194 22.16 8.83 11.74
N SER A 195 22.68 7.61 11.68
CA SER A 195 24.11 7.31 11.81
C SER A 195 24.88 7.60 10.52
N GLY A 196 24.25 7.43 9.35
CA GLY A 196 24.82 7.80 8.04
C GLY A 196 24.91 9.32 7.83
N VAL A 197 24.16 10.10 8.62
CA VAL A 197 24.29 11.57 8.74
C VAL A 197 25.54 11.98 9.55
N SER A 198 26.48 11.06 9.81
CA SER A 198 27.78 11.40 10.39
C SER A 198 28.51 12.45 9.53
N PHE A 199 28.93 13.54 10.17
CA PHE A 199 29.64 14.71 9.64
C PHE A 199 30.91 14.45 8.79
N ALA A 200 31.29 13.20 8.52
CA ALA A 200 32.57 12.82 7.93
C ALA A 200 32.51 12.57 6.41
N SER A 201 31.34 12.38 5.82
CA SER A 201 31.18 12.17 4.37
C SER A 201 30.13 13.12 3.82
N ASN A 202 30.54 14.06 2.97
CA ASN A 202 29.69 15.05 2.28
C ASN A 202 28.68 14.44 1.28
N VAL A 203 28.29 13.18 1.47
CA VAL A 203 27.30 12.48 0.64
C VAL A 203 26.15 12.11 1.56
N TYR A 204 25.17 13.00 1.64
CA TYR A 204 23.91 12.72 2.32
C TYR A 204 23.09 11.79 1.44
N PRO A 205 22.77 10.55 1.86
CA PRO A 205 21.78 9.76 1.14
C PRO A 205 20.46 10.54 1.16
N SER A 206 19.91 10.81 -0.03
CA SER A 206 18.66 11.54 -0.13
C SER A 206 17.55 10.78 0.60
N PHE A 207 16.61 11.52 1.20
CA PHE A 207 15.47 10.94 1.91
C PHE A 207 14.70 9.93 1.04
N GLU A 208 14.69 10.14 -0.27
CA GLU A 208 14.08 9.24 -1.26
C GLU A 208 14.76 7.87 -1.34
N ILE A 209 16.10 7.80 -1.35
CA ILE A 209 16.83 6.53 -1.47
C ILE A 209 16.54 5.61 -0.27
N ILE A 210 16.41 6.18 0.91
CA ILE A 210 16.16 5.44 2.16
C ILE A 210 14.71 4.99 2.25
N ASN A 211 13.79 5.85 1.80
CA ASN A 211 12.39 5.50 1.67
C ASN A 211 12.24 4.28 0.75
N ASN A 212 12.91 4.29 -0.40
CA ASN A 212 12.91 3.18 -1.35
C ASN A 212 13.49 1.91 -0.72
N LEU A 213 14.65 1.98 -0.04
CA LEU A 213 15.26 0.82 0.62
C LEU A 213 14.33 0.19 1.68
N PHE A 214 13.70 1.02 2.54
CA PHE A 214 12.74 0.53 3.52
C PHE A 214 11.57 -0.20 2.86
N PHE A 215 11.02 0.39 1.78
CA PHE A 215 9.86 -0.19 1.11
C PHE A 215 10.18 -1.47 0.35
N ASP A 216 11.34 -1.58 -0.27
CA ASP A 216 11.76 -2.78 -0.99
C ASP A 216 11.84 -3.99 -0.05
N GLU A 217 12.48 -3.83 1.11
CA GLU A 217 12.53 -4.88 2.14
C GLU A 217 11.12 -5.18 2.70
N PHE A 218 10.36 -4.13 3.01
CA PHE A 218 9.00 -4.24 3.52
C PHE A 218 8.07 -5.01 2.56
N PHE A 219 8.11 -4.69 1.27
CA PHE A 219 7.30 -5.33 0.24
C PHE A 219 7.70 -6.78 0.01
N THR A 220 8.99 -7.09 0.08
CA THR A 220 9.49 -8.47 0.01
C THR A 220 8.92 -9.34 1.14
N VAL A 221 8.93 -8.82 2.38
CA VAL A 221 8.32 -9.52 3.53
C VAL A 221 6.82 -9.72 3.34
N LEU A 222 6.11 -8.72 2.82
CA LEU A 222 4.67 -8.85 2.54
C LEU A 222 4.35 -9.90 1.47
N ILE A 223 5.16 -9.98 0.40
CA ILE A 223 5.02 -11.03 -0.63
C ILE A 223 5.09 -12.42 0.03
N LEU A 224 6.10 -12.66 0.87
CA LEU A 224 6.25 -13.93 1.59
C LEU A 224 5.01 -14.24 2.42
N VAL A 225 4.49 -13.24 3.14
CA VAL A 225 3.30 -13.42 3.97
C VAL A 225 2.07 -13.74 3.12
N ASP A 226 1.88 -13.08 1.98
CA ASP A 226 0.76 -13.34 1.07
C ASP A 226 0.77 -14.79 0.57
N VAL A 227 1.96 -15.32 0.26
CA VAL A 227 2.15 -16.74 -0.09
C VAL A 227 1.80 -17.65 1.10
N VAL A 228 2.26 -17.33 2.31
CA VAL A 228 1.90 -18.10 3.52
C VAL A 228 0.39 -18.08 3.77
N LEU A 229 -0.27 -16.93 3.61
CA LEU A 229 -1.72 -16.81 3.73
C LEU A 229 -2.45 -17.66 2.71
N LEU A 230 -1.94 -17.75 1.48
CA LEU A 230 -2.48 -18.60 0.44
C LEU A 230 -2.41 -20.07 0.84
N LEU A 231 -1.24 -20.54 1.26
CA LEU A 231 -1.03 -21.93 1.69
C LEU A 231 -1.93 -22.28 2.88
N ILE A 232 -2.05 -21.37 3.86
CA ILE A 232 -2.97 -21.57 4.98
C ILE A 232 -4.41 -21.65 4.48
N SER A 233 -4.79 -20.86 3.48
CA SER A 233 -6.17 -20.86 2.95
C SER A 233 -6.58 -22.21 2.36
N PHE A 234 -5.65 -22.98 1.80
CA PHE A 234 -5.92 -24.31 1.24
C PHE A 234 -6.38 -25.32 2.31
N PHE A 235 -5.96 -25.16 3.57
CA PHE A 235 -6.46 -26.02 4.66
C PHE A 235 -7.94 -25.78 5.03
N TYR A 236 -8.57 -24.74 4.49
CA TYR A 236 -9.93 -24.31 4.88
C TYR A 236 -10.93 -24.26 3.73
N THR A 237 -10.51 -24.43 2.48
CA THR A 237 -11.43 -24.46 1.32
C THR A 237 -10.95 -25.43 0.25
N ASP A 238 -11.80 -26.41 -0.08
CA ASP A 238 -11.53 -27.38 -1.14
C ASP A 238 -12.22 -27.03 -2.47
N LYS A 239 -13.03 -25.95 -2.49
CA LYS A 239 -13.72 -25.51 -3.71
C LYS A 239 -12.77 -24.80 -4.67
N PHE A 240 -12.59 -25.36 -5.86
CA PHE A 240 -11.72 -24.83 -6.92
C PHE A 240 -11.89 -23.33 -7.18
N HIS A 241 -13.12 -22.85 -7.42
CA HIS A 241 -13.38 -21.42 -7.69
C HIS A 241 -13.03 -20.49 -6.52
N LYS A 242 -12.98 -20.98 -5.27
CA LYS A 242 -12.52 -20.20 -4.10
C LYS A 242 -11.00 -20.20 -4.00
N ILE A 243 -10.35 -21.32 -4.30
CA ILE A 243 -8.89 -21.45 -4.38
C ILE A 243 -8.35 -20.51 -5.46
N ILE A 244 -8.83 -20.62 -6.70
CA ILE A 244 -8.41 -19.76 -7.82
C ILE A 244 -8.59 -18.28 -7.50
N ARG A 245 -9.69 -17.90 -6.85
CA ARG A 245 -9.91 -16.52 -6.44
C ARG A 245 -8.86 -16.03 -5.44
N ASN A 246 -8.60 -16.79 -4.37
CA ASN A 246 -7.63 -16.39 -3.36
C ASN A 246 -6.20 -16.38 -3.94
N SER A 247 -5.83 -17.37 -4.76
CA SER A 247 -4.56 -17.40 -5.48
C SER A 247 -4.41 -16.21 -6.41
N GLY A 248 -5.45 -15.89 -7.19
CA GLY A 248 -5.44 -14.76 -8.11
C GLY A 248 -5.28 -13.42 -7.40
N PHE A 249 -5.88 -13.27 -6.21
CA PHE A 249 -5.66 -12.07 -5.40
C PHE A 249 -4.21 -11.97 -4.90
N VAL A 250 -3.58 -13.08 -4.49
CA VAL A 250 -2.16 -13.07 -4.10
C VAL A 250 -1.25 -12.78 -5.28
N VAL A 251 -1.53 -13.31 -6.47
CA VAL A 251 -0.77 -12.96 -7.68
C VAL A 251 -0.91 -11.46 -7.99
N SER A 252 -2.11 -10.90 -7.83
CA SER A 252 -2.32 -9.46 -8.01
C SER A 252 -1.51 -8.63 -7.00
N THR A 253 -1.48 -9.01 -5.71
CA THR A 253 -0.64 -8.30 -4.73
C THR A 253 0.84 -8.38 -5.07
N ILE A 254 1.32 -9.51 -5.54
CA ILE A 254 2.73 -9.66 -5.94
C ILE A 254 3.06 -8.73 -7.11
N LEU A 255 2.22 -8.66 -8.14
CA LEU A 255 2.44 -7.76 -9.29
C LEU A 255 2.53 -6.29 -8.87
N ILE A 256 1.65 -5.89 -7.95
CA ILE A 256 1.70 -4.57 -7.31
C ILE A 256 3.00 -4.34 -6.54
N ARG A 257 3.49 -5.34 -5.80
CA ARG A 257 4.71 -5.18 -5.00
C ARG A 257 5.92 -5.04 -5.92
N MET A 258 5.95 -5.81 -7.00
CA MET A 258 6.98 -5.71 -8.03
C MET A 258 6.96 -4.36 -8.75
N SER A 259 5.79 -3.73 -8.91
CA SER A 259 5.71 -2.42 -9.57
C SER A 259 6.42 -1.32 -8.80
N PHE A 260 6.56 -1.43 -7.47
CA PHE A 260 7.29 -0.46 -6.67
C PHE A 260 8.81 -0.58 -6.80
N GLY A 261 9.32 -1.76 -7.16
CA GLY A 261 10.75 -2.00 -7.40
C GLY A 261 11.21 -1.63 -8.81
N VAL A 262 10.33 -1.09 -9.66
CA VAL A 262 10.66 -0.67 -11.03
C VAL A 262 10.18 0.76 -11.28
N ASN A 263 10.92 1.50 -12.10
CA ASN A 263 10.63 2.91 -12.39
C ASN A 263 9.98 3.11 -13.76
N GLY A 264 9.35 4.27 -13.96
CA GLY A 264 8.74 4.69 -15.22
C GLY A 264 7.49 3.89 -15.60
N ILE A 265 7.19 3.84 -16.89
CA ILE A 265 5.94 3.28 -17.44
C ILE A 265 5.69 1.81 -17.10
N ILE A 266 6.76 1.04 -16.86
CA ILE A 266 6.67 -0.38 -16.49
C ILE A 266 5.96 -0.52 -15.15
N SER A 267 6.25 0.36 -14.19
CA SER A 267 5.56 0.41 -12.89
C SER A 267 4.06 0.58 -13.09
N THR A 268 3.68 1.56 -13.90
CA THR A 268 2.29 1.92 -14.18
C THR A 268 1.54 0.78 -14.87
N ILE A 269 2.16 0.13 -15.86
CA ILE A 269 1.59 -1.02 -16.57
C ILE A 269 1.35 -2.19 -15.60
N LEU A 270 2.34 -2.52 -14.75
CA LEU A 270 2.21 -3.60 -13.77
C LEU A 270 1.03 -3.39 -12.83
N ILE A 271 0.82 -2.17 -12.33
CA ILE A 271 -0.28 -1.87 -11.41
C ILE A 271 -1.63 -2.00 -12.11
N VAL A 272 -1.78 -1.42 -13.31
CA VAL A 272 -3.01 -1.53 -14.10
C VAL A 272 -3.32 -3.00 -14.42
N SER A 273 -2.32 -3.77 -14.85
CA SER A 273 -2.46 -5.20 -15.11
C SER A 273 -2.85 -5.99 -13.87
N ALA A 274 -2.27 -5.68 -12.70
CA ALA A 274 -2.57 -6.36 -11.44
C ALA A 274 -4.03 -6.16 -11.02
N VAL A 275 -4.53 -4.91 -11.08
CA VAL A 275 -5.92 -4.59 -10.70
C VAL A 275 -6.89 -5.21 -11.70
N LEU A 276 -6.61 -5.12 -13.00
CA LEU A 276 -7.41 -5.73 -14.05
C LEU A 276 -7.49 -7.25 -13.89
N PHE A 277 -6.36 -7.91 -13.60
CA PHE A 277 -6.31 -9.35 -13.35
C PHE A 277 -7.18 -9.74 -12.15
N GLY A 278 -7.05 -9.05 -11.02
CA GLY A 278 -7.90 -9.34 -9.86
C GLY A 278 -9.39 -9.08 -10.13
N LEU A 279 -9.72 -8.05 -10.91
CA LEU A 279 -11.08 -7.78 -11.37
C LEU A 279 -11.64 -8.93 -12.23
N ALA A 280 -10.87 -9.43 -13.20
CA ALA A 280 -11.28 -10.57 -14.01
C ALA A 280 -11.54 -11.81 -13.14
N ILE A 281 -10.65 -12.09 -12.20
CA ILE A 281 -10.77 -13.23 -11.28
C ILE A 281 -12.04 -13.14 -10.42
N ILE A 282 -12.36 -11.97 -9.86
CA ILE A 282 -13.55 -11.84 -9.02
C ILE A 282 -14.84 -11.94 -9.85
N ILE A 283 -14.85 -11.40 -11.08
CA ILE A 283 -15.99 -11.52 -11.99
C ILE A 283 -16.25 -12.99 -12.34
N ILE A 284 -15.20 -13.73 -12.71
CA ILE A 284 -15.30 -15.17 -13.04
C ILE A 284 -15.81 -15.94 -11.82
N HIS A 285 -15.22 -15.68 -10.64
CA HIS A 285 -15.64 -16.31 -9.40
C HIS A 285 -17.13 -16.07 -9.09
N ASN A 286 -17.61 -14.84 -9.24
CA ASN A 286 -19.01 -14.49 -9.01
C ASN A 286 -19.95 -15.20 -9.98
N LYS A 287 -19.55 -15.37 -11.25
CA LYS A 287 -20.31 -16.17 -12.23
C LYS A 287 -20.40 -17.64 -11.83
N TYR A 288 -19.32 -18.25 -11.36
CA TYR A 288 -19.32 -19.62 -10.83
C TYR A 288 -20.29 -19.79 -9.66
N GLU A 289 -20.23 -18.90 -8.68
CA GLU A 289 -21.12 -18.98 -7.49
C GLU A 289 -22.59 -18.79 -7.88
N LYS A 290 -22.90 -17.88 -8.82
CA LYS A 290 -24.28 -17.69 -9.32
C LYS A 290 -24.83 -18.95 -9.99
N ASN A 291 -24.03 -19.64 -10.80
CA ASN A 291 -24.44 -20.85 -11.50
C ASN A 291 -24.68 -22.03 -10.53
N ILE A 292 -23.82 -22.18 -9.51
CA ILE A 292 -24.02 -23.19 -8.46
C ILE A 292 -25.34 -22.93 -7.69
N LEU A 293 -25.65 -21.66 -7.40
CA LEU A 293 -26.88 -21.29 -6.71
C LEU A 293 -28.13 -21.56 -7.57
N SER A 294 -28.08 -21.26 -8.88
CA SER A 294 -29.21 -21.57 -9.76
C SER A 294 -29.48 -23.06 -9.85
N ASN A 295 -28.45 -23.91 -9.98
CA ASN A 295 -28.64 -25.35 -10.12
C ASN A 295 -29.26 -25.99 -8.87
N ASN A 296 -28.90 -25.51 -7.67
CA ASN A 296 -29.50 -26.01 -6.41
C ASN A 296 -30.98 -25.62 -6.23
N VAL A 297 -31.48 -24.63 -6.97
CA VAL A 297 -32.90 -24.23 -6.94
C VAL A 297 -33.75 -25.10 -7.88
N TYR A 298 -33.15 -25.66 -8.93
CA TYR A 298 -33.84 -26.56 -9.86
C TYR A 298 -33.82 -28.04 -9.42
N GLU A 299 -32.99 -28.41 -8.43
CA GLU A 299 -32.94 -29.76 -7.84
C GLU A 299 -33.82 -29.93 -6.58
N LYS A 300 -34.63 -28.92 -6.22
CA LYS A 300 -35.64 -28.99 -5.15
C LYS A 300 -37.05 -28.97 -5.71
#